data_AF-A0A954WZN4-F1
#
_entry.id   AF-A0A954WZN4-F1
#
_cell.length_a   1.000
_cell.length_b   1.000
_cell.length_c   1.000
_cell.angle_alpha   90.00
_cell.angle_beta   90.00
_cell.angle_gamma   90.00
#
_symmetry.space_group_name_H-M   'P 1'
#
loop_
_entity.id
_entity.type
_entity.pdbx_description
1 polymer ?
#
loop_
_entity_poly.entity_id
_entity_poly.type
_entity_poly.pdbx_seq_one_letter_code
_entity_poly.pdbx_strand_id
1 'polypeptide(L)'
;VLYGRVHERVDGQAAFWINDPTAEIHHDHEGHDAENCAFCKSQKENSVNSTAVVQLVDDKNEPIAIDSRLLGVEKGQMVVVKGEADYDKTLDVLTVNVRGNGVYIRQ
;
A
#
# COMPACT_ATOMS: atom_id res chain seq x y z
N VAL A 1 2.52 11.71 4.92
CA VAL A 1 2.13 10.57 5.78
C VAL A 1 0.99 9.87 5.09
N LEU A 2 1.11 8.56 4.84
CA LEU A 2 0.05 7.74 4.27
C LEU A 2 -0.52 6.80 5.32
N TYR A 3 -1.78 6.45 5.15
CA TYR A 3 -2.50 5.47 5.94
C TYR A 3 -2.97 4.38 4.99
N GLY A 4 -2.72 3.12 5.33
CA GLY A 4 -3.13 2.04 4.44
C GLY A 4 -3.08 0.68 5.10
N ARG A 5 -3.74 -0.28 4.44
CA ARG A 5 -3.67 -1.69 4.78
C ARG A 5 -2.57 -2.36 3.98
N VAL A 6 -1.70 -3.12 4.64
CA VAL A 6 -0.65 -3.90 3.95
C VAL A 6 -1.31 -4.96 3.07
N HIS A 7 -1.03 -4.92 1.77
CA HIS A 7 -1.63 -5.82 0.77
C HIS A 7 -0.69 -6.96 0.38
N GLU A 8 0.50 -6.63 -0.12
CA GLU A 8 1.48 -7.61 -0.60
C GLU A 8 2.89 -7.18 -0.19
N ARG A 9 3.78 -8.14 0.08
CA ARG A 9 5.18 -7.88 0.43
C ARG A 9 6.08 -8.35 -0.71
N VAL A 10 7.19 -7.65 -0.92
CA VAL A 10 8.17 -8.06 -1.92
C VAL A 10 9.23 -8.92 -1.24
N ASP A 11 9.37 -10.16 -1.69
CA ASP A 11 10.36 -11.09 -1.14
C ASP A 11 11.79 -10.57 -1.34
N GLY A 12 12.61 -10.67 -0.29
CA GLY A 12 14.01 -10.21 -0.32
C GLY A 12 14.19 -8.68 -0.35
N GLN A 13 13.11 -7.91 -0.27
CA GLN A 13 13.16 -6.45 -0.21
C GLN A 13 12.38 -5.91 0.98
N ALA A 14 12.79 -4.73 1.46
CA ALA A 14 12.12 -4.04 2.54
C ALA A 14 10.99 -3.17 1.97
N ALA A 15 10.14 -3.80 1.14
CA ALA A 15 9.09 -3.15 0.38
C ALA A 15 7.76 -3.91 0.48
N PHE A 16 6.67 -3.16 0.53
CA PHE A 16 5.32 -3.69 0.58
C PHE A 16 4.31 -2.70 0.01
N TRP A 17 3.19 -3.22 -0.45
CA TRP A 17 2.09 -2.45 -1.00
C TRP A 17 1.11 -2.10 0.12
N ILE A 18 0.61 -0.87 0.09
CA ILE A 18 -0.50 -0.44 0.93
C ILE A 18 -1.68 0.02 0.08
N ASN A 19 -2.89 -0.32 0.51
CA ASN A 19 -4.13 0.15 -0.09
C ASN A 19 -4.86 1.10 0.85
N ASP A 20 -5.54 2.10 0.30
CA ASP A 20 -6.50 2.91 1.03
C ASP A 20 -7.61 1.98 1.56
N PRO A 21 -7.85 1.93 2.88
CA PRO A 21 -8.88 1.07 3.45
C PRO A 21 -10.30 1.43 2.96
N THR A 22 -10.52 2.65 2.48
CA THR A 22 -11.82 3.07 1.92
C THR A 22 -12.07 2.51 0.52
N ALA A 23 -11.02 2.12 -0.19
CA ALA A 23 -11.13 1.46 -1.49
C ALA A 23 -11.57 -0.01 -1.38
N GLU A 24 -11.52 -0.60 -0.17
CA GLU A 24 -11.94 -1.98 0.12
C GLU A 24 -13.40 -2.07 0.63
N ILE A 25 -14.15 -0.96 0.70
CA ILE A 25 -15.53 -0.95 1.20
C ILE A 25 -16.47 -1.54 0.14
N HIS A 26 -16.55 -2.86 0.10
CA HIS A 26 -17.61 -3.59 -0.59
C HIS A 26 -18.80 -3.74 0.37
N HIS A 27 -19.96 -3.21 -0.02
CA HIS A 27 -21.23 -3.55 0.63
C HIS A 27 -21.61 -4.98 0.22
N ASP A 28 -21.01 -5.96 0.88
CA ASP A 28 -21.27 -7.38 0.62
C ASP A 28 -22.58 -7.78 1.29
N HIS A 29 -23.68 -7.56 0.56
CA HIS A 29 -24.98 -8.13 0.88
C HIS A 29 -25.15 -9.44 0.12
N GLU A 30 -25.74 -10.47 0.74
CA GLU A 30 -25.99 -11.76 0.08
C GLU A 30 -26.70 -11.57 -1.26
N GLY A 31 -26.07 -12.04 -2.35
CA GLY A 31 -26.56 -11.88 -3.72
C GLY A 31 -25.94 -10.72 -4.52
N HIS A 32 -24.95 -10.01 -3.97
CA HIS A 32 -24.22 -8.97 -4.69
C HIS A 32 -23.15 -9.56 -5.64
N ASP A 33 -23.24 -9.24 -6.93
CA ASP A 33 -22.20 -9.51 -7.92
C ASP A 33 -21.34 -8.27 -8.14
N ALA A 34 -20.17 -8.26 -7.51
CA ALA A 34 -19.23 -7.14 -7.55
C ALA A 34 -18.67 -6.86 -8.97
N GLU A 35 -18.70 -7.85 -9.87
CA GLU A 35 -18.20 -7.68 -11.25
C GLU A 35 -19.24 -7.02 -12.18
N ASN A 36 -20.53 -7.19 -11.88
CA ASN A 36 -21.63 -6.60 -12.65
C ASN A 36 -22.27 -5.39 -11.99
N CYS A 37 -21.86 -5.02 -10.78
CA CYS A 37 -22.32 -3.80 -10.13
C CYS A 37 -21.63 -2.56 -10.71
N ALA A 38 -22.41 -1.66 -11.33
CA ALA A 38 -21.89 -0.41 -11.89
C ALA A 38 -21.17 0.47 -10.84
N PHE A 39 -21.59 0.40 -9.57
CA PHE A 39 -20.91 1.09 -8.46
C PHE A 39 -19.55 0.46 -8.15
N CYS A 40 -19.47 -0.87 -8.04
CA CYS A 40 -18.21 -1.57 -7.76
C CYS A 40 -17.21 -1.46 -8.92
N LYS A 41 -17.69 -1.46 -10.17
CA LYS A 41 -16.85 -1.24 -11.35
C LYS A 41 -16.27 0.18 -11.38
N SER A 42 -17.10 1.19 -11.17
CA SER A 42 -16.65 2.58 -11.06
C SER A 42 -15.71 2.79 -9.87
N GLN A 43 -15.95 2.09 -8.76
CA GLN A 43 -15.08 2.15 -7.59
C GLN A 43 -13.72 1.50 -7.89
N LYS A 44 -13.66 0.31 -8.52
CA LYS A 44 -12.41 -0.33 -8.98
C LYS A 44 -11.58 0.58 -9.89
N GLU A 45 -12.21 1.29 -10.82
CA GLU A 45 -11.53 2.27 -11.69
C GLU A 45 -10.97 3.46 -10.89
N ASN A 46 -11.59 3.85 -9.78
CA ASN A 46 -11.08 4.86 -8.86
C ASN A 46 -10.04 4.32 -7.87
N SER A 47 -10.06 3.02 -7.55
CA SER A 47 -9.14 2.34 -6.63
C SER A 47 -7.71 2.22 -7.18
N VAL A 48 -7.48 2.44 -8.47
CA VAL A 48 -6.14 2.46 -9.08
C VAL A 48 -5.28 3.56 -8.42
N ASN A 49 -5.91 4.66 -7.98
CA ASN A 49 -5.27 5.75 -7.24
C ASN A 49 -5.15 5.49 -5.72
N SER A 50 -5.58 4.33 -5.25
CA SER A 50 -5.65 3.98 -3.82
C SER A 50 -4.51 3.06 -3.39
N THR A 51 -3.56 2.77 -4.26
CA THR A 51 -2.44 1.87 -3.99
C THR A 51 -1.13 2.64 -3.97
N ALA A 52 -0.29 2.40 -2.96
CA ALA A 52 1.07 2.94 -2.90
C ALA A 52 2.08 1.83 -2.56
N VAL A 53 3.25 1.91 -3.15
CA VAL A 53 4.41 1.11 -2.76
C VAL A 53 5.10 1.82 -1.60
N VAL A 54 5.40 1.09 -0.54
CA VAL A 54 6.24 1.57 0.56
C VAL A 54 7.56 0.84 0.45
N GLN A 55 8.67 1.57 0.45
CA GLN A 55 10.01 0.98 0.43
C GLN A 55 10.93 1.67 1.43
N LEU A 56 11.74 0.88 2.13
CA LEU A 56 12.85 1.43 2.91
C LEU A 56 14.05 1.68 2.01
N VAL A 57 14.59 2.88 2.13
CA VAL A 57 15.77 3.31 1.38
C VAL A 57 16.87 3.77 2.33
N ASP A 58 18.11 3.68 1.86
CA ASP A 58 19.26 4.23 2.57
C ASP A 58 19.37 5.76 2.38
N ASP A 59 20.46 6.34 2.88
CA ASP A 59 20.74 7.78 2.78
C ASP A 59 20.96 8.26 1.33
N LYS A 60 21.14 7.32 0.38
CA LYS A 60 21.30 7.58 -1.06
C LYS A 60 20.03 7.34 -1.86
N ASN A 61 18.91 7.05 -1.20
CA ASN A 61 17.64 6.63 -1.83
C ASN A 61 17.71 5.28 -2.55
N GLU A 62 18.66 4.42 -2.18
CA GLU A 62 18.74 3.07 -2.73
C GLU A 62 17.89 2.11 -1.87
N PRO A 63 17.04 1.27 -2.48
CA PRO A 63 16.25 0.29 -1.75
C PRO A 63 17.15 -0.64 -0.93
N ILE A 64 16.82 -0.80 0.35
CA ILE A 64 17.59 -1.67 1.23
C ILE A 64 17.20 -3.13 0.96
N ALA A 65 18.20 -3.96 0.61
CA ALA A 65 18.04 -5.40 0.37
C ALA A 65 17.95 -6.20 1.69
N ILE A 66 16.93 -5.88 2.49
CA ILE A 66 16.60 -6.55 3.76
C ILE A 66 15.16 -7.05 3.66
N ASP A 67 14.84 -8.19 4.27
CA ASP A 67 13.49 -8.73 4.20
C ASP A 67 12.45 -7.86 4.93
N SER A 68 11.34 -7.52 4.27
CA SER A 68 10.23 -6.75 4.85
C SER A 68 9.60 -7.36 6.10
N ARG A 69 9.77 -8.67 6.37
CA ARG A 69 9.38 -9.31 7.64
C ARG A 69 10.04 -8.64 8.86
N LEU A 70 11.21 -8.02 8.67
CA LEU A 70 11.92 -7.30 9.74
C LEU A 70 11.23 -5.98 10.15
N LEU A 71 10.25 -5.51 9.37
CA LEU A 71 9.42 -4.36 9.72
C LEU A 71 8.29 -4.73 10.68
N GLY A 72 8.11 -6.02 10.98
CA GLY A 72 7.04 -6.51 11.85
C GLY A 72 5.63 -6.33 11.29
N VAL A 73 5.51 -6.05 9.98
CA VAL A 73 4.24 -5.84 9.30
C VAL A 73 3.71 -7.14 8.67
N GLU A 74 2.42 -7.37 8.82
CA GLU A 74 1.69 -8.52 8.30
C GLU A 74 0.64 -8.08 7.27
N LYS A 75 0.34 -8.97 6.31
CA LYS A 75 -0.74 -8.74 5.35
C LYS A 75 -2.05 -8.48 6.10
N GLY A 76 -2.77 -7.46 5.68
CA GLY A 76 -4.02 -7.03 6.30
C GLY A 76 -3.85 -6.08 7.49
N GLN A 77 -2.65 -5.84 8.00
CA GLN A 77 -2.46 -4.88 9.09
C GLN A 77 -2.64 -3.43 8.61
N MET A 78 -3.20 -2.61 9.49
CA MET A 78 -3.28 -1.16 9.29
C MET A 78 -1.97 -0.52 9.73
N VAL A 79 -1.38 0.27 8.83
CA VAL A 79 -0.13 0.97 9.09
C VAL A 79 -0.24 2.45 8.77
N VAL A 80 0.58 3.23 9.46
CA VAL A 80 0.86 4.64 9.17
C VAL A 80 2.29 4.71 8.67
N VAL A 81 2.48 5.33 7.50
CA VAL A 81 3.77 5.44 6.84
C VAL A 81 4.17 6.90 6.72
N LYS A 82 5.35 7.23 7.24
CA LYS A 82 5.97 8.55 7.13
C LYS A 82 7.23 8.41 6.27
N GLY A 83 7.22 9.06 5.12
CA GLY A 83 8.31 9.06 4.17
C GLY A 83 8.14 10.16 3.12
N GLU A 84 9.04 10.16 2.15
CA GLU A 84 8.99 11.02 0.97
C GLU A 84 8.26 10.29 -0.16
N ALA A 85 7.31 10.98 -0.78
CA ALA A 85 6.53 10.40 -1.87
C ALA A 85 7.13 10.80 -3.22
N ASP A 86 7.29 9.81 -4.09
CA ASP A 86 7.65 9.97 -5.50
C ASP A 86 6.58 9.29 -6.36
N TYR A 87 6.16 9.95 -7.43
CA TYR A 87 5.12 9.42 -8.31
C TYR A 87 5.69 9.22 -9.71
N ASP A 88 5.80 7.96 -10.11
CA ASP A 88 6.23 7.57 -11.44
C ASP A 88 5.04 7.67 -12.39
N LYS A 89 5.02 8.72 -13.21
CA LYS A 89 3.98 8.94 -14.23
C LYS A 89 3.97 7.90 -15.34
N THR A 90 5.07 7.17 -15.54
CA THR A 90 5.20 6.15 -16.58
C THR A 90 4.53 4.85 -16.14
N LEU A 91 4.68 4.50 -14.86
CA LEU A 91 4.12 3.30 -14.26
C LEU A 91 2.78 3.56 -13.56
N ASP A 92 2.40 4.83 -13.37
CA ASP A 92 1.23 5.26 -12.60
C ASP A 92 1.24 4.74 -11.15
N VAL A 93 2.42 4.77 -10.52
CA VAL A 93 2.65 4.24 -9.18
C VAL A 93 3.18 5.31 -8.25
N LEU A 94 2.53 5.46 -7.08
CA LEU A 94 3.04 6.24 -5.97
C LEU A 94 3.97 5.37 -5.11
N THR A 95 5.23 5.78 -4.99
CA THR A 95 6.21 5.15 -4.11
C THR A 95 6.51 6.06 -2.92
N VAL A 96 6.50 5.50 -1.71
CA VAL A 96 6.88 6.19 -0.49
C VAL A 96 8.19 5.62 0.03
N ASN A 97 9.22 6.46 -0.05
CA ASN A 97 10.56 6.20 0.43
C ASN A 97 10.63 6.52 1.92
N VAL A 98 10.93 5.50 2.72
CA VAL A 98 11.05 5.61 4.17
C VAL A 98 12.52 5.49 4.58
N ARG A 99 13.02 6.48 5.32
CA ARG A 99 14.36 6.44 5.93
C ARG A 99 14.24 6.24 7.43
N GLY A 100 14.98 5.27 7.97
CA GLY A 100 14.95 4.95 9.40
C GLY A 100 13.57 4.49 9.90
N ASN A 101 13.16 4.96 11.08
CA ASN A 101 11.89 4.60 11.69
C ASN A 101 10.74 5.45 11.09
N GLY A 102 9.98 4.89 10.16
CA GLY A 102 8.83 5.59 9.54
C GLY A 102 7.60 4.73 9.27
N VAL A 103 7.61 3.46 9.67
CA VAL A 103 6.45 2.56 9.58
C VAL A 103 5.93 2.30 10.99
N TYR A 104 4.63 2.56 11.20
CA TYR A 104 3.98 2.42 12.51
C TYR A 104 2.72 1.58 12.36
N ILE A 105 2.55 0.56 13.20
CA ILE A 105 1.34 -0.28 13.21
C ILE A 105 0.24 0.46 13.99
N ARG A 106 -0.96 0.54 13.42
CA ARG A 106 -2.13 1.13 14.08
C ARG A 106 -2.90 0.02 14.79
N GLN A 107 -2.94 0.07 16.13
CA GLN A 107 -3.79 -0.78 16.97
C GLN A 107 -5.22 -0.24 17.05
#